data_AF-A0A536KGC4-F1
#
_entry.id   AF-A0A536KGC4-F1
#
_cell.length_a   1.000
_cell.length_b   1.000
_cell.length_c   1.000
_cell.angle_alpha   90.00
_cell.angle_beta   90.00
_cell.angle_gamma   90.00
#
_symmetry.space_group_name_H-M   'P 1'
#
loop_
_entity.id
_entity.type
_entity.pdbx_description
1 polymer ?
#
loop_
_entity_poly.entity_id
_entity_poly.type
_entity_poly.pdbx_seq_one_letter_code
_entity_poly.pdbx_strand_id
1 'polypeptide(L)'
;MAVQPLGKFKFNFADLAPQVEPRRLQVLDSAPTEAPPQAAPLPAPARPRWLPRLLPIFSAAAPMRVQVAGEASPPFAARLRRGLAAIYAAAGAEAGVRVLVWADGFAVGGHALDRLPSVPHALVVAAELEPGSLAAAALRLRALPAERRWLVLHGNLPRLDAALGLPEIVSGLEPHRLIRLPLLGRSELAAQGRGVEPAMARRRPGRRLLGLAVVLARSYLELTG
;
A
#
# COMPACT_ATOMS: atom_id res chain seq x y z
N MET A 1 31.75 -21.45 -37.31
CA MET A 1 31.02 -21.27 -36.04
C MET A 1 30.11 -22.48 -35.86
N ALA A 2 30.36 -23.32 -34.85
CA ALA A 2 29.55 -24.51 -34.60
C ALA A 2 28.29 -24.13 -33.81
N VAL A 3 27.12 -24.44 -34.34
CA VAL A 3 25.82 -24.27 -33.67
C VAL A 3 25.67 -25.42 -32.69
N GLN A 4 25.61 -25.12 -31.39
CA GLN A 4 25.32 -26.12 -30.37
C GLN A 4 23.89 -26.65 -30.56
N PRO A 5 23.66 -27.98 -30.57
CA PRO A 5 22.31 -28.52 -30.63
C PRO A 5 21.57 -28.20 -29.33
N LEU A 6 20.43 -27.51 -29.45
CA LEU A 6 19.49 -27.28 -28.36
C LEU A 6 19.11 -28.62 -27.73
N GLY A 7 19.42 -28.78 -26.45
CA GLY A 7 19.07 -29.98 -25.68
C GLY A 7 17.58 -30.26 -25.79
N LYS A 8 17.23 -31.52 -26.12
CA LYS A 8 15.84 -31.96 -26.21
C LYS A 8 15.18 -31.81 -24.83
N PHE A 9 14.25 -30.87 -24.71
CA PHE A 9 13.41 -30.72 -23.53
C PHE A 9 12.63 -32.03 -23.32
N LYS A 10 12.83 -32.69 -22.19
CA LYS A 10 12.06 -33.86 -21.76
C LYS A 10 11.19 -33.44 -20.58
N PHE A 11 9.88 -33.42 -20.81
CA PHE A 11 8.89 -33.24 -19.76
C PHE A 11 8.69 -34.57 -19.03
N ASN A 12 8.79 -34.58 -17.69
CA ASN A 12 8.52 -35.75 -16.88
C ASN A 12 7.18 -35.58 -16.14
N PHE A 13 6.27 -36.54 -16.29
CA PHE A 13 4.98 -36.52 -15.58
C PHE A 13 5.14 -36.62 -14.05
N ALA A 14 6.29 -37.08 -13.55
CA ALA A 14 6.60 -37.06 -12.12
C ALA A 14 6.78 -35.63 -11.56
N ASP A 15 7.06 -34.64 -12.41
CA ASP A 15 7.15 -33.22 -12.02
C ASP A 15 5.76 -32.63 -11.69
N LEU A 16 4.68 -33.33 -12.08
CA LEU A 16 3.30 -33.00 -11.73
C LEU A 16 2.84 -33.67 -10.43
N ALA A 17 3.66 -34.56 -9.85
CA ALA A 17 3.31 -35.15 -8.57
C ALA A 17 3.23 -34.03 -7.53
N PRO A 18 2.12 -33.91 -6.78
CA PRO A 18 2.01 -32.89 -5.74
C PRO A 18 3.17 -33.11 -4.77
N GLN A 19 4.08 -32.14 -4.70
CA GLN A 19 5.08 -32.12 -3.63
C GLN A 19 4.29 -31.93 -2.34
N VAL A 20 4.05 -33.03 -1.65
CA VAL A 20 3.46 -33.02 -0.31
C VAL A 20 4.54 -32.55 0.64
N GLU A 21 4.87 -31.26 0.58
CA GLU A 21 5.48 -30.62 1.73
C GLU A 21 4.51 -30.82 2.90
N PRO A 22 5.00 -31.26 4.07
CA PRO A 22 4.14 -31.38 5.23
C PRO A 22 3.55 -30.01 5.51
N ARG A 23 2.24 -29.85 5.27
CA ARG A 23 1.49 -28.65 5.64
C ARG A 23 1.65 -28.48 7.14
N ARG A 24 2.60 -27.67 7.56
CA ARG A 24 2.70 -27.22 8.94
C ARG A 24 1.39 -26.50 9.23
N LEU A 25 0.66 -26.98 10.24
CA LEU A 25 -0.43 -26.25 10.84
C LEU A 25 0.15 -24.92 11.35
N GLN A 26 0.03 -23.86 10.55
CA GLN A 26 0.27 -22.51 11.02
C GLN A 26 -0.91 -22.15 11.91
N VAL A 27 -0.64 -22.02 13.21
CA VAL A 27 -1.54 -21.34 14.12
C VAL A 27 -1.63 -19.90 13.61
N LEU A 28 -2.81 -19.50 13.11
CA LEU A 28 -3.07 -18.12 12.73
C LEU A 28 -3.04 -17.29 14.02
N ASP A 29 -1.92 -16.59 14.25
CA ASP A 29 -1.58 -15.89 15.50
C ASP A 29 -2.52 -14.74 15.92
N SER A 30 -3.66 -14.58 15.27
CA SER A 30 -4.67 -13.60 15.68
C SER A 30 -6.03 -13.95 15.11
N ALA A 31 -7.03 -14.06 15.99
CA ALA A 31 -8.41 -14.15 15.57
C ALA A 31 -8.76 -12.89 14.74
N PRO A 32 -9.37 -13.05 13.55
CA PRO A 32 -9.83 -11.90 12.79
C PRO A 32 -10.84 -11.09 13.62
N THR A 33 -10.67 -9.78 13.61
CA THR A 33 -11.56 -8.80 14.24
C THR A 33 -12.61 -8.33 13.24
N GLU A 34 -13.78 -7.94 13.72
CA GLU A 34 -14.74 -7.25 12.87
C GLU A 34 -14.15 -5.93 12.34
N ALA A 35 -14.60 -5.51 11.17
CA ALA A 35 -14.23 -4.22 10.63
C ALA A 35 -14.65 -3.10 11.62
N PRO A 36 -13.88 -2.00 11.73
CA PRO A 36 -14.26 -0.87 12.57
C PRO A 36 -15.69 -0.41 12.24
N PRO A 37 -16.51 0.00 13.22
CA PRO A 37 -17.91 0.37 12.98
C PRO A 37 -18.08 1.56 12.02
N GLN A 38 -17.05 2.39 11.87
CA GLN A 38 -17.01 3.52 10.94
C GLN A 38 -16.45 3.17 9.56
N ALA A 39 -16.15 1.89 9.30
CA ALA A 39 -15.61 1.44 8.03
C ALA A 39 -16.70 1.47 6.96
N ALA A 40 -16.52 2.33 5.95
CA ALA A 40 -17.43 2.46 4.84
C ALA A 40 -16.86 1.79 3.58
N PRO A 41 -17.69 1.08 2.79
CA PRO A 41 -17.26 0.62 1.48
C PRO A 41 -16.98 1.82 0.58
N LEU A 42 -15.81 1.83 -0.04
CA LEU A 42 -15.48 2.80 -1.07
C LEU A 42 -16.11 2.32 -2.39
N PRO A 43 -16.98 3.12 -3.03
CA PRO A 43 -17.48 2.78 -4.36
C PRO A 43 -16.30 2.68 -5.33
N ALA A 44 -16.28 1.63 -6.15
CA ALA A 44 -15.23 1.44 -7.13
C ALA A 44 -15.41 2.45 -8.28
N PRO A 45 -14.55 3.48 -8.40
CA PRO A 45 -14.66 4.43 -9.49
C PRO A 45 -14.28 3.77 -10.82
N ALA A 46 -14.74 4.33 -11.94
CA ALA A 46 -14.35 3.85 -13.25
C ALA A 46 -12.82 3.89 -13.42
N ARG A 47 -12.24 2.74 -13.82
CA ARG A 47 -10.79 2.60 -13.95
C ARG A 47 -10.28 3.51 -15.07
N PRO A 48 -9.37 4.46 -14.79
CA PRO A 48 -8.80 5.29 -15.84
C PRO A 48 -7.86 4.47 -16.73
N ARG A 49 -7.83 4.76 -18.04
CA ARG A 49 -7.07 3.98 -19.05
C ARG A 49 -5.56 3.84 -18.74
N TRP A 50 -4.98 4.81 -18.04
CA TRP A 50 -3.55 4.77 -17.69
C TRP A 50 -3.24 3.82 -16.52
N LEU A 51 -4.26 3.49 -15.70
CA LEU A 51 -4.13 2.64 -14.53
C LEU A 51 -4.20 1.17 -15.01
N PRO A 52 -3.10 0.41 -14.90
CA PRO A 52 -3.16 -1.01 -15.20
C PRO A 52 -4.19 -1.70 -14.30
N ARG A 53 -4.75 -2.81 -14.78
CA ARG A 53 -5.43 -3.74 -13.88
C ARG A 53 -4.36 -4.24 -12.92
N LEU A 54 -4.37 -3.75 -11.69
CA LEU A 54 -3.73 -4.49 -10.63
C LEU A 54 -4.64 -5.69 -10.44
N LEU A 55 -4.20 -6.84 -10.93
CA LEU A 55 -4.82 -8.09 -10.49
C LEU A 55 -4.71 -8.06 -8.97
N PRO A 56 -5.83 -8.03 -8.27
CA PRO A 56 -5.77 -8.13 -6.84
C PRO A 56 -5.29 -9.53 -6.55
N ILE A 57 -4.14 -9.59 -5.90
CA ILE A 57 -3.67 -10.74 -5.15
C ILE A 57 -4.78 -11.24 -4.18
N PHE A 58 -5.73 -10.38 -3.85
CA PHE A 58 -6.79 -10.54 -2.88
C PHE A 58 -7.97 -11.43 -3.33
N SER A 59 -7.71 -12.45 -4.17
CA SER A 59 -8.64 -13.58 -4.33
C SER A 59 -8.59 -14.53 -3.13
N ALA A 60 -7.62 -14.36 -2.24
CA ALA A 60 -7.46 -15.12 -1.00
C ALA A 60 -8.41 -14.66 0.12
N ALA A 61 -8.74 -15.59 1.02
CA ALA A 61 -9.64 -15.39 2.16
C ALA A 61 -9.14 -14.36 3.21
N ALA A 62 -7.88 -13.92 3.12
CA ALA A 62 -7.27 -12.97 4.05
C ALA A 62 -7.24 -11.55 3.44
N PRO A 63 -7.88 -10.55 4.07
CA PRO A 63 -7.81 -9.18 3.60
C PRO A 63 -6.55 -8.44 4.08
N MET A 64 -6.03 -7.56 3.25
CA MET A 64 -4.93 -6.66 3.61
C MET A 64 -5.47 -5.45 4.35
N ARG A 65 -5.08 -5.29 5.62
CA ARG A 65 -5.28 -4.06 6.40
C ARG A 65 -4.07 -3.14 6.37
N VAL A 66 -4.29 -1.85 6.08
CA VAL A 66 -3.29 -0.78 6.10
C VAL A 66 -3.76 0.33 7.03
N GLN A 67 -2.88 0.77 7.93
CA GLN A 67 -3.12 1.94 8.78
C GLN A 67 -2.31 3.13 8.25
N VAL A 68 -2.89 4.31 8.30
CA VAL A 68 -2.25 5.58 7.89
C VAL A 68 -2.31 6.55 9.07
N ALA A 69 -1.17 6.73 9.73
CA ALA A 69 -0.99 7.69 10.81
C ALA A 69 -0.63 9.07 10.24
N GLY A 70 -1.28 10.11 10.76
CA GLY A 70 -1.16 11.48 10.26
C GLY A 70 -1.20 12.53 11.36
N GLU A 71 -0.82 12.21 12.60
CA GLU A 71 -0.96 13.09 13.77
C GLU A 71 -0.40 14.50 13.52
N ALA A 72 0.63 14.61 12.69
CA ALA A 72 1.32 15.86 12.38
C ALA A 72 1.04 16.41 10.97
N SER A 73 0.27 15.69 10.15
CA SER A 73 -0.34 16.22 8.93
C SER A 73 -1.64 15.44 8.62
N PRO A 74 -2.73 15.75 9.34
CA PRO A 74 -4.00 15.08 9.14
C PRO A 74 -4.56 15.24 7.71
N PRO A 75 -4.49 16.44 7.08
CA PRO A 75 -4.97 16.61 5.70
C PRO A 75 -4.21 15.75 4.70
N PHE A 76 -2.89 15.63 4.83
CA PHE A 76 -2.10 14.80 3.92
C PHE A 76 -2.39 13.32 4.13
N ALA A 77 -2.44 12.85 5.38
CA ALA A 77 -2.75 11.46 5.69
C ALA A 77 -4.12 11.04 5.17
N ALA A 78 -5.14 11.89 5.36
CA ALA A 78 -6.48 11.66 4.82
C ALA A 78 -6.47 11.52 3.29
N ARG A 79 -5.72 12.38 2.59
CA ARG A 79 -5.57 12.33 1.13
C ARG A 79 -4.77 11.12 0.67
N LEU A 80 -3.70 10.76 1.36
CA LEU A 80 -2.90 9.57 1.08
C LEU A 80 -3.76 8.31 1.19
N ARG A 81 -4.52 8.18 2.29
CA ARG A 81 -5.45 7.08 2.54
C ARG A 81 -6.50 6.97 1.44
N ARG A 82 -7.21 8.07 1.14
CA ARG A 82 -8.24 8.10 0.09
C ARG A 82 -7.65 7.79 -1.28
N GLY A 83 -6.50 8.37 -1.61
CA GLY A 83 -5.79 8.13 -2.86
C GLY A 83 -5.38 6.66 -3.04
N LEU A 84 -4.79 6.04 -2.02
CA LEU A 84 -4.42 4.62 -2.06
C LEU A 84 -5.65 3.71 -2.17
N ALA A 85 -6.67 3.96 -1.34
CA ALA A 85 -7.92 3.20 -1.40
C ALA A 85 -8.60 3.32 -2.78
N ALA A 86 -8.60 4.51 -3.38
CA ALA A 86 -9.12 4.73 -4.73
C ALA A 86 -8.30 4.00 -5.80
N ILE A 87 -6.96 3.94 -5.69
CA ILE A 87 -6.13 3.14 -6.59
C ILE A 87 -6.52 1.66 -6.52
N TYR A 88 -6.64 1.09 -5.32
CA TYR A 88 -7.01 -0.31 -5.16
C TYR A 88 -8.43 -0.59 -5.66
N ALA A 89 -9.40 0.26 -5.31
CA ALA A 89 -10.78 0.12 -5.74
C ALA A 89 -10.91 0.23 -7.27
N ALA A 90 -10.26 1.21 -7.90
CA ALA A 90 -10.28 1.40 -9.35
C ALA A 90 -9.58 0.27 -10.09
N ALA A 91 -8.42 -0.18 -9.59
CA ALA A 91 -7.65 -1.21 -10.24
C ALA A 91 -8.27 -2.61 -10.10
N GLY A 92 -8.99 -2.86 -8.99
CA GLY A 92 -9.68 -4.10 -8.68
C GLY A 92 -11.18 -4.13 -9.01
N ALA A 93 -11.74 -3.04 -9.58
CA ALA A 93 -13.17 -2.89 -9.86
C ALA A 93 -13.75 -4.04 -10.69
N GLU A 94 -12.98 -4.55 -11.65
CA GLU A 94 -13.38 -5.61 -12.58
C GLU A 94 -13.08 -7.03 -12.04
N ALA A 95 -12.48 -7.14 -10.84
CA ALA A 95 -11.97 -8.37 -10.26
C ALA A 95 -12.58 -8.72 -8.89
N GLY A 96 -13.73 -8.13 -8.56
CA GLY A 96 -14.47 -8.46 -7.33
C GLY A 96 -13.83 -7.95 -6.04
N VAL A 97 -12.95 -6.95 -6.11
CA VAL A 97 -12.28 -6.38 -4.94
C VAL A 97 -13.20 -5.42 -4.22
N ARG A 98 -13.22 -5.56 -2.90
CA ARG A 98 -13.86 -4.62 -1.99
C ARG A 98 -12.80 -3.86 -1.21
N VAL A 99 -13.00 -2.56 -1.07
CA VAL A 99 -12.17 -1.68 -0.24
C VAL A 99 -13.05 -1.06 0.83
N LEU A 100 -12.69 -1.25 2.10
CA LEU A 100 -13.29 -0.54 3.23
C LEU A 100 -12.34 0.57 3.69
N VAL A 101 -12.86 1.75 4.01
CA VAL A 101 -12.06 2.91 4.46
C VAL A 101 -12.66 3.48 5.74
N TRP A 102 -11.80 3.89 6.67
CA TRP A 102 -12.19 4.54 7.93
C TRP A 102 -11.19 5.66 8.30
N ALA A 103 -11.30 6.21 9.52
CA ALA A 103 -10.60 7.43 9.94
C ALA A 103 -9.06 7.36 9.90
N ASP A 104 -8.46 6.20 10.14
CA ASP A 104 -7.00 6.02 10.23
C ASP A 104 -6.49 4.86 9.37
N GLY A 105 -7.29 4.33 8.44
CA GLY A 105 -6.86 3.21 7.63
C GLY A 105 -7.85 2.76 6.57
N PHE A 106 -7.47 1.70 5.87
CA PHE A 106 -8.31 1.02 4.90
C PHE A 106 -7.95 -0.47 4.85
N ALA A 107 -8.88 -1.27 4.33
CA ALA A 107 -8.70 -2.68 4.07
C ALA A 107 -9.06 -3.00 2.63
N VAL A 108 -8.35 -3.95 2.04
CA VAL A 108 -8.56 -4.44 0.67
C VAL A 108 -8.69 -5.96 0.73
N GLY A 109 -9.72 -6.50 0.09
CA GLY A 109 -9.94 -7.94 0.04
C GLY A 109 -11.00 -8.33 -1.01
N GLY A 110 -11.41 -9.59 -0.97
CA GLY A 110 -12.50 -10.10 -1.80
C GLY A 110 -13.89 -9.68 -1.32
N HIS A 111 -14.91 -10.35 -1.86
CA HIS A 111 -16.32 -9.98 -1.67
C HIS A 111 -16.81 -9.96 -0.20
N ALA A 112 -16.27 -10.83 0.66
CA ALA A 112 -16.57 -10.87 2.09
C ALA A 112 -15.45 -10.16 2.88
N LEU A 113 -15.58 -8.85 3.10
CA LEU A 113 -14.63 -8.04 3.87
C LEU A 113 -15.11 -7.79 5.31
N ASP A 114 -15.72 -8.79 5.92
CA ASP A 114 -16.40 -8.64 7.21
C ASP A 114 -15.43 -8.82 8.39
N ARG A 115 -14.32 -9.50 8.12
CA ARG A 115 -13.31 -9.92 9.10
C ARG A 115 -11.94 -9.42 8.67
N LEU A 116 -11.33 -8.58 9.50
CA LEU A 116 -10.02 -7.98 9.26
C LEU A 116 -8.96 -8.55 10.21
N PRO A 117 -7.70 -8.65 9.76
CA PRO A 117 -6.60 -8.98 10.66
C PRO A 117 -6.50 -7.94 11.80
N SER A 118 -6.27 -8.41 13.01
CA SER A 118 -6.12 -7.57 14.22
C SER A 118 -4.93 -6.63 14.09
N VAL A 119 -3.83 -7.13 13.52
CA VAL A 119 -2.60 -6.36 13.27
C VAL A 119 -2.59 -5.89 11.82
N PRO A 120 -2.38 -4.59 11.54
CA PRO A 120 -2.21 -4.10 10.18
C PRO A 120 -0.94 -4.69 9.55
N HIS A 121 -1.00 -4.96 8.24
CA HIS A 121 0.16 -5.44 7.47
C HIS A 121 1.12 -4.30 7.14
N ALA A 122 0.60 -3.08 7.00
CA ALA A 122 1.39 -1.88 6.80
C ALA A 122 0.92 -0.73 7.68
N LEU A 123 1.88 -0.06 8.29
CA LEU A 123 1.75 1.10 9.17
C LEU A 123 2.43 2.29 8.47
N VAL A 124 1.63 3.09 7.78
CA VAL A 124 2.10 4.22 6.98
C VAL A 124 2.07 5.49 7.82
N VAL A 125 3.22 6.11 8.02
CA VAL A 125 3.34 7.43 8.66
C VAL A 125 3.41 8.48 7.57
N ALA A 126 2.41 9.36 7.50
CA ALA A 126 2.37 10.47 6.57
C ALA A 126 2.95 11.73 7.23
N ALA A 127 3.88 12.40 6.55
CA ALA A 127 4.51 13.61 7.05
C ALA A 127 4.66 14.68 5.96
N GLU A 128 4.64 15.94 6.37
CA GLU A 128 4.99 17.09 5.52
C GLU A 128 6.47 17.43 5.66
N LEU A 129 6.99 18.20 4.71
CA LEU A 129 8.38 18.69 4.72
C LEU A 129 8.53 19.91 5.64
N GLU A 130 8.03 19.80 6.87
CA GLU A 130 8.16 20.81 7.91
C GLU A 130 8.72 20.16 9.20
N PRO A 131 9.55 20.87 9.99
CA PRO A 131 10.25 20.27 11.12
C PRO A 131 9.32 19.62 12.16
N GLY A 132 8.18 20.24 12.47
CA GLY A 132 7.20 19.69 13.42
C GLY A 132 6.57 18.38 12.94
N SER A 133 6.18 18.33 11.66
CA SER A 133 5.60 17.14 11.05
C SER A 133 6.59 15.98 11.01
N LEU A 134 7.83 16.28 10.67
CA LEU A 134 8.93 15.32 10.62
C LEU A 134 9.30 14.79 12.01
N ALA A 135 9.36 15.65 13.03
CA ALA A 135 9.65 15.24 14.40
C ALA A 135 8.58 14.29 14.97
N ALA A 136 7.30 14.59 14.75
CA ALA A 136 6.20 13.73 15.15
C ALA A 136 6.20 12.40 14.37
N ALA A 137 6.53 12.43 13.07
CA ALA A 137 6.70 11.21 12.29
C ALA A 137 7.84 10.34 12.82
N ALA A 138 8.96 10.93 13.24
CA ALA A 138 10.08 10.22 13.85
C ALA A 138 9.67 9.50 15.14
N LEU A 139 8.96 10.20 16.03
CA LEU A 139 8.42 9.62 17.26
C LEU A 139 7.50 8.43 16.95
N ARG A 140 6.60 8.60 15.99
CA ARG A 140 5.69 7.53 15.57
C ARG A 140 6.44 6.33 15.00
N LEU A 141 7.41 6.54 14.10
CA LEU A 141 8.18 5.45 13.50
C LEU A 141 8.93 4.60 14.53
N ARG A 142 9.45 5.22 15.60
CA ARG A 142 10.15 4.51 16.69
C ARG A 142 9.22 3.59 17.50
N ALA A 143 7.95 3.93 17.60
CA ALA A 143 6.95 3.14 18.33
C ALA A 143 6.35 1.98 17.52
N LEU A 144 6.65 1.90 16.21
CA LEU A 144 6.06 0.91 15.30
C LEU A 144 7.05 -0.23 14.99
N PRO A 145 6.55 -1.47 14.78
CA PRO A 145 7.37 -2.60 14.38
C PRO A 145 8.09 -2.32 13.05
N ALA A 146 9.41 -2.56 13.04
CA ALA A 146 10.29 -2.22 11.92
C ALA A 146 9.86 -2.86 10.59
N GLU A 147 9.35 -4.09 10.66
CA GLU A 147 8.91 -4.89 9.51
C GLU A 147 7.64 -4.37 8.83
N ARG A 148 6.89 -3.47 9.47
CA ARG A 148 5.60 -2.99 8.94
C ARG A 148 5.50 -1.48 8.79
N ARG A 149 6.50 -0.73 9.24
CA ARG A 149 6.49 0.74 9.18
C ARG A 149 6.94 1.28 7.82
N TRP A 150 6.27 2.34 7.36
CA TRP A 150 6.53 3.09 6.13
C TRP A 150 6.51 4.59 6.43
N LEU A 151 7.39 5.37 5.81
CA LEU A 151 7.33 6.83 5.86
C LEU A 151 6.97 7.36 4.48
N VAL A 152 5.89 8.14 4.41
CA VAL A 152 5.46 8.81 3.17
C VAL A 152 5.56 10.31 3.38
N LEU A 153 6.38 10.98 2.56
CA LEU A 153 6.59 12.42 2.60
C LEU A 153 5.73 13.12 1.54
N HIS A 154 5.07 14.21 1.94
CA HIS A 154 4.42 15.13 1.02
C HIS A 154 5.45 16.10 0.43
N GLY A 155 6.08 15.68 -0.66
CA GLY A 155 7.05 16.46 -1.39
C GLY A 155 8.28 15.65 -1.75
N ASN A 156 8.96 16.11 -2.80
CA ASN A 156 10.19 15.48 -3.29
C ASN A 156 11.30 16.53 -3.41
N LEU A 157 11.87 16.90 -2.26
CA LEU A 157 12.93 17.91 -2.15
C LEU A 157 14.16 17.31 -1.45
N PRO A 158 14.88 16.36 -2.07
CA PRO A 158 16.00 15.66 -1.42
C PRO A 158 17.15 16.59 -1.01
N ARG A 159 17.29 17.73 -1.67
CA ARG A 159 18.31 18.75 -1.32
C ARG A 159 18.11 19.34 0.07
N LEU A 160 16.90 19.26 0.63
CA LEU A 160 16.57 19.77 1.97
C LEU A 160 16.68 18.70 3.05
N ASP A 161 16.99 17.44 2.71
CA ASP A 161 16.95 16.33 3.66
C ASP A 161 17.87 16.54 4.86
N ALA A 162 19.11 17.00 4.60
CA ALA A 162 20.08 17.28 5.66
C ALA A 162 19.62 18.45 6.56
N ALA A 163 19.09 19.52 5.95
CA ALA A 163 18.59 20.69 6.69
C ALA A 163 17.34 20.36 7.52
N LEU A 164 16.57 19.37 7.11
CA LEU A 164 15.36 18.90 7.79
C LEU A 164 15.63 17.76 8.79
N GLY A 165 16.90 17.36 8.98
CA GLY A 165 17.26 16.24 9.87
C GLY A 165 16.72 14.88 9.42
N LEU A 166 16.33 14.74 8.15
CA LEU A 166 15.68 13.52 7.66
C LEU A 166 16.54 12.25 7.82
N PRO A 167 17.87 12.26 7.63
CA PRO A 167 18.71 11.08 7.85
C PRO A 167 18.57 10.46 9.24
N GLU A 168 18.42 11.29 10.28
CA GLU A 168 18.24 10.82 11.66
C GLU A 168 16.84 10.25 11.90
N ILE A 169 15.84 10.84 11.26
CA ILE A 169 14.44 10.43 11.34
C ILE A 169 14.20 9.07 10.70
N VAL A 170 14.86 8.83 9.55
CA VAL A 170 14.75 7.55 8.82
C VAL A 170 15.82 6.55 9.24
N SER A 171 16.57 6.83 10.30
CA SER A 171 17.56 5.90 10.84
C SER A 171 16.87 4.58 11.25
N GLY A 172 17.32 3.47 10.65
CA GLY A 172 16.69 2.15 10.81
C GLY A 172 15.42 1.92 9.99
N LEU A 173 15.06 2.82 9.07
CA LEU A 173 14.06 2.57 8.05
C LEU A 173 14.75 2.13 6.76
N GLU A 174 14.34 0.98 6.23
CA GLU A 174 14.86 0.51 4.94
C GLU A 174 14.62 1.55 3.83
N PRO A 175 15.57 1.79 2.91
CA PRO A 175 15.46 2.85 1.90
C PRO A 175 14.20 2.76 1.04
N HIS A 176 13.74 1.54 0.74
CA HIS A 176 12.54 1.29 -0.06
C HIS A 176 11.23 1.64 0.66
N ARG A 177 11.27 1.86 1.99
CA ARG A 177 10.12 2.20 2.84
C ARG A 177 9.97 3.71 3.08
N LEU A 178 10.93 4.49 2.61
CA LEU A 178 10.81 5.94 2.47
C LEU A 178 10.24 6.27 1.09
N ILE A 179 9.03 6.78 1.05
CA ILE A 179 8.32 7.09 -0.18
C ILE A 179 8.05 8.59 -0.25
N ARG A 180 8.32 9.18 -1.41
CA ARG A 180 8.09 10.61 -1.67
C ARG A 180 7.00 10.78 -2.70
N LEU A 181 5.95 11.50 -2.34
CA LEU A 181 4.91 11.90 -3.27
C LEU A 181 5.17 13.32 -3.79
N PRO A 182 4.90 13.59 -5.08
CA PRO A 182 5.06 14.93 -5.62
C PRO A 182 4.07 15.89 -4.95
N LEU A 183 4.49 17.15 -4.79
CA LEU A 183 3.58 18.22 -4.37
C LEU A 183 2.45 18.36 -5.39
N LEU A 184 1.24 18.56 -4.89
CA LEU A 184 0.09 18.79 -5.76
C LEU A 184 0.14 20.20 -6.35
N GLY A 185 -0.05 20.29 -7.67
CA GLY A 185 -0.21 21.57 -8.36
C GLY A 185 -1.61 22.15 -8.19
N ARG A 186 -1.80 23.38 -8.67
CA ARG A 186 -3.09 24.11 -8.57
C ARG A 186 -4.27 23.34 -9.16
N SER A 187 -4.07 22.68 -10.29
CA SER A 187 -5.08 21.85 -10.95
C SER A 187 -5.47 20.61 -10.14
N GLU A 188 -4.51 19.98 -9.49
CA GLU A 188 -4.73 18.83 -8.60
C GLU A 188 -5.48 19.26 -7.34
N LEU A 189 -5.11 20.40 -6.77
CA LEU A 189 -5.82 21.00 -5.65
C LEU A 189 -7.26 21.41 -6.02
N ALA A 190 -7.47 21.96 -7.22
CA ALA A 190 -8.80 22.27 -7.72
C ALA A 190 -9.65 21.01 -7.97
N ALA A 191 -9.05 19.93 -8.48
CA ALA A 191 -9.73 18.64 -8.61
C ALA A 191 -10.14 18.08 -7.24
N GLN A 192 -9.25 18.19 -6.25
CA GLN A 192 -9.54 17.82 -4.87
C GLN A 192 -10.68 18.67 -4.27
N GLY A 193 -10.71 19.98 -4.55
CA GLY A 193 -11.80 20.87 -4.14
C GLY A 193 -13.17 20.49 -4.73
N ARG A 194 -13.19 19.77 -5.85
CA ARG A 194 -14.41 19.19 -6.45
C ARG A 194 -14.69 17.75 -5.99
N GLY A 195 -13.95 17.25 -5.01
CA GLY A 195 -14.09 15.87 -4.50
C GLY A 195 -13.48 14.79 -5.40
N VAL A 196 -12.71 15.15 -6.44
CA VAL A 196 -12.00 14.18 -7.27
C VAL A 196 -10.62 13.94 -6.69
N GLU A 197 -10.31 12.70 -6.35
CA GLU A 197 -8.99 12.34 -5.82
C GLU A 197 -7.89 12.68 -6.84
N PRO A 198 -6.85 13.44 -6.45
CA PRO A 198 -5.76 13.86 -7.35
C PRO A 198 -5.09 12.69 -8.09
N ALA A 199 -5.02 11.53 -7.43
CA ALA A 199 -4.52 10.29 -8.00
C ALA A 199 -5.29 9.87 -9.27
N MET A 200 -6.62 10.07 -9.26
CA MET A 200 -7.52 9.71 -10.35
C MET A 200 -7.62 10.81 -11.40
N ALA A 201 -7.47 12.07 -10.99
CA ALA A 201 -7.46 13.20 -11.91
C ALA A 201 -6.25 13.17 -12.87
N ARG A 202 -5.08 12.69 -12.42
CA ARG A 202 -3.83 12.79 -13.22
C ARG A 202 -2.89 11.59 -13.09
N ARG A 203 -2.30 11.21 -14.23
CA ARG A 203 -1.36 10.07 -14.36
C ARG A 203 -0.09 10.19 -13.53
N ARG A 204 0.51 11.38 -13.38
CA ARG A 204 1.80 11.55 -12.67
C ARG A 204 1.69 11.28 -11.17
N PRO A 205 0.84 11.98 -10.40
CA PRO A 205 0.63 11.65 -8.98
C PRO A 205 0.02 10.25 -8.83
N GLY A 206 -0.89 9.86 -9.73
CA GLY A 206 -1.47 8.52 -9.77
C GLY A 206 -0.43 7.40 -9.90
N ARG A 207 0.61 7.57 -10.73
CA ARG A 207 1.70 6.58 -10.88
C ARG A 207 2.56 6.43 -9.63
N ARG A 208 2.78 7.51 -8.87
CA ARG A 208 3.54 7.45 -7.61
C ARG A 208 2.74 6.74 -6.52
N LEU A 209 1.45 7.04 -6.42
CA LEU A 209 0.53 6.31 -5.53
C LEU A 209 0.36 4.84 -5.96
N LEU A 210 0.31 4.57 -7.26
CA LEU A 210 0.34 3.21 -7.80
C LEU A 210 1.62 2.46 -7.39
N GLY A 211 2.79 3.10 -7.49
CA GLY A 211 4.04 2.51 -7.04
C GLY A 211 3.99 2.13 -5.56
N LEU A 212 3.53 3.04 -4.70
CA LEU A 212 3.32 2.75 -3.28
C LEU A 212 2.33 1.59 -3.07
N ALA A 213 1.19 1.59 -3.76
CA ALA A 213 0.20 0.52 -3.66
C ALA A 213 0.76 -0.84 -4.07
N VAL A 214 1.58 -0.92 -5.13
CA VAL A 214 2.25 -2.15 -5.54
C VAL A 214 3.20 -2.65 -4.47
N VAL A 215 4.00 -1.75 -3.90
CA VAL A 215 4.99 -2.12 -2.88
C VAL A 215 4.29 -2.59 -1.59
N LEU A 216 3.24 -1.91 -1.15
CA LEU A 216 2.44 -2.34 0.00
C LEU A 216 1.81 -3.73 -0.23
N ALA A 217 1.28 -3.98 -1.43
CA ALA A 217 0.69 -5.26 -1.78
C ALA A 217 1.73 -6.40 -1.85
N ARG A 218 2.96 -6.10 -2.28
CA ARG A 218 4.08 -7.07 -2.24
C ARG A 218 4.52 -7.39 -0.82
N SER A 219 4.67 -6.36 0.02
CA SER A 219 5.00 -6.58 1.43
C SER A 219 3.91 -7.38 2.15
N TYR A 220 2.65 -7.17 1.81
CA TYR A 220 1.55 -8.02 2.29
C TYR A 220 1.71 -9.48 1.87
N LEU A 221 2.05 -9.76 0.60
CA LEU A 221 2.31 -11.11 0.14
C LEU A 221 3.45 -11.79 0.89
N GLU A 222 4.55 -11.08 1.10
CA GLU A 222 5.72 -11.60 1.85
C GLU A 222 5.38 -11.92 3.31
N LEU A 223 4.40 -11.24 3.91
CA LEU A 223 3.95 -11.48 5.28
C LEU A 223 2.91 -12.60 5.39
N THR A 224 2.31 -13.05 4.28
CA THR A 224 1.17 -13.98 4.28
C THR A 224 1.38 -15.26 3.45
N GLY A 225 2.42 -15.32 2.63
CA GLY A 225 2.87 -16.51 1.90
C GLY A 225 4.06 -17.17 2.57
#